data_AF-A0A0D6JD30-F1
#
_entry.id   AF-A0A0D6JD30-F1
#
_cell.length_a   1.000
_cell.length_b   1.000
_cell.length_c   1.000
_cell.angle_alpha   90.00
_cell.angle_beta   90.00
_cell.angle_gamma   90.00
#
_symmetry.space_group_name_H-M   'P 1'
#
loop_
_entity.id
_entity.type
_entity.pdbx_description
1 polymer ?
#
loop_
_entity_poly.entity_id
_entity_poly.type
_entity_poly.pdbx_seq_one_letter_code
_entity_poly.pdbx_strand_id
1 'polypeptide(L)'
;METNWKSGEAADESACEHECMAATLEAQHGIYAAEVADFFSSLHHRQGNAVRAWAWAGVANLVRRRARERTGQDIQTTALLAS
;
A
#
# COMPACT_ATOMS: atom_id res chain seq x y z
N MET A 1 12.09 -30.64 19.35
CA MET A 1 12.01 -29.17 19.42
C MET A 1 11.14 -28.71 18.27
N GLU A 2 9.91 -28.37 18.62
CA GLU A 2 8.90 -27.68 17.82
C GLU A 2 9.49 -26.31 17.39
N THR A 3 9.24 -25.77 16.21
CA THR A 3 7.95 -25.19 15.80
C THR A 3 7.73 -25.28 14.29
N ASN A 4 6.80 -26.15 13.89
CA ASN A 4 6.11 -26.07 12.60
C ASN A 4 4.79 -25.33 12.84
N TRP A 5 4.82 -24.00 12.87
CA TRP A 5 3.61 -23.19 13.05
C TRP A 5 3.54 -22.08 12.01
N LYS A 6 2.58 -22.26 11.09
CA LYS A 6 1.88 -21.28 10.25
C LYS A 6 2.63 -20.68 9.05
N SER A 7 2.71 -21.46 7.98
CA SER A 7 2.95 -20.95 6.62
C SER A 7 1.68 -20.45 5.89
N GLY A 8 0.53 -20.32 6.58
CA GLY A 8 -0.75 -19.90 5.97
C GLY A 8 -1.27 -18.53 6.37
N GLU A 9 -0.71 -17.89 7.41
CA GLU A 9 -1.26 -16.68 8.05
C GLU A 9 -0.41 -15.42 7.82
N ALA A 10 0.70 -15.53 7.07
CA ALA A 10 1.58 -14.39 6.82
C ALA A 10 1.01 -13.40 5.76
N ALA A 11 0.12 -13.87 4.89
CA ALA A 11 -0.46 -13.03 3.84
C ALA A 11 -1.49 -12.03 4.38
N ASP A 12 -2.25 -12.42 5.41
CA ASP A 12 -3.23 -11.57 6.07
C ASP A 12 -2.57 -10.55 7.00
N GLU A 13 -1.52 -10.96 7.72
CA GLU A 13 -0.76 -10.08 8.60
C GLU A 13 -0.07 -8.94 7.84
N SER A 14 0.57 -9.23 6.69
CA SER A 14 1.16 -8.19 5.83
C SER A 14 0.10 -7.26 5.23
N ALA A 15 -1.09 -7.76 4.93
CA ALA A 15 -2.18 -6.92 4.44
C ALA A 15 -2.68 -5.96 5.52
N CYS A 16 -2.90 -6.46 6.74
CA CYS A 16 -3.27 -5.66 7.91
C CYS A 16 -2.20 -4.59 8.21
N GLU A 17 -0.91 -4.96 8.19
CA GLU A 17 0.20 -4.03 8.36
C GLU A 17 0.18 -2.92 7.30
N HIS A 18 0.00 -3.27 6.01
CA HIS A 18 -0.10 -2.29 4.94
C HIS A 18 -1.30 -1.34 5.13
N GLU A 19 -2.43 -1.84 5.63
CA GLU A 19 -3.60 -1.02 5.93
C GLU A 19 -3.34 -0.03 7.07
N CYS A 20 -2.70 -0.47 8.17
CA CYS A 20 -2.32 0.40 9.27
C CYS A 20 -1.31 1.46 8.84
N MET A 21 -0.30 1.07 8.04
CA MET A 21 0.68 2.00 7.47
C MET A 21 0.01 3.03 6.56
N ALA A 22 -0.87 2.58 5.66
CA ALA A 22 -1.62 3.47 4.77
C ALA A 22 -2.49 4.44 5.55
N ALA A 23 -3.26 3.95 6.54
CA ALA A 23 -4.13 4.80 7.36
C ALA A 23 -3.32 5.86 8.14
N THR A 24 -2.16 5.49 8.67
CA THR A 24 -1.27 6.42 9.38
C THR A 24 -0.76 7.51 8.45
N LEU A 25 -0.30 7.15 7.26
CA LEU A 25 0.18 8.13 6.29
C LEU A 25 -0.94 9.03 5.78
N GLU A 26 -2.12 8.47 5.50
CA GLU A 26 -3.31 9.23 5.09
C GLU A 26 -3.71 10.25 6.17
N ALA A 27 -3.68 9.86 7.44
CA ALA A 27 -4.01 10.76 8.56
C ALA A 27 -2.98 11.89 8.75
N GLN A 28 -1.69 11.62 8.55
CA GLN A 28 -0.62 12.59 8.79
C GLN A 28 -0.30 13.47 7.58
N HIS A 29 -0.39 12.92 6.37
CA HIS A 29 0.09 13.56 5.15
C HIS A 29 -1.02 13.84 4.12
N GLY A 30 -2.23 13.33 4.32
CA GLY A 30 -3.39 13.59 3.47
C GLY A 30 -3.10 13.25 2.00
N ILE A 31 -3.13 14.27 1.15
CA ILE A 31 -2.90 14.11 -0.30
C ILE A 31 -1.50 13.61 -0.66
N TYR A 32 -0.51 13.80 0.21
CA TYR A 32 0.89 13.42 -0.03
C TYR A 32 1.26 12.03 0.49
N ALA A 33 0.28 11.29 1.04
CA ALA A 33 0.54 10.01 1.69
C ALA A 33 1.17 8.97 0.74
N ALA A 34 0.80 8.97 -0.54
CA ALA A 34 1.36 8.05 -1.52
C ALA A 34 2.82 8.38 -1.84
N GLU A 35 3.14 9.66 -2.02
CA GLU A 35 4.48 10.16 -2.32
C GLU A 35 5.45 9.91 -1.17
N VAL A 36 4.98 10.02 0.09
CA VAL A 36 5.77 9.66 1.27
C VAL A 36 6.08 8.17 1.29
N ALA A 37 5.12 7.30 0.94
CA ALA A 37 5.37 5.87 0.83
C ALA A 37 6.37 5.53 -0.30
N ASP A 38 6.27 6.18 -1.47
CA ASP A 38 7.25 6.02 -2.56
C ASP A 38 8.66 6.45 -2.14
N PHE A 39 8.77 7.52 -1.34
CA PHE A 39 10.05 7.96 -0.80
C PHE A 39 10.70 6.86 0.05
N PHE A 40 9.93 6.23 0.95
CA PHE A 40 10.44 5.12 1.76
C PHE A 40 10.79 3.89 0.91
N SER A 41 9.99 3.58 -0.10
CA SER A 41 10.29 2.51 -1.05
C SER A 41 11.64 2.76 -1.74
N SER A 42 11.84 3.98 -2.27
CA SER A 42 13.08 4.40 -2.95
C SER A 42 14.28 4.46 -2.01
N LEU A 43 14.08 4.85 -0.74
CA LEU A 43 15.12 4.85 0.29
C LEU A 43 15.60 3.43 0.57
N HIS A 44 14.68 2.49 0.81
CA HIS A 44 15.04 1.10 1.10
C HIS A 44 15.61 0.37 -0.11
N HIS A 45 15.15 0.70 -1.32
CA HIS A 45 15.76 0.19 -2.54
C HIS A 45 17.24 0.59 -2.65
N ARG A 46 17.56 1.88 -2.40
CA ARG A 46 18.95 2.37 -2.39
C ARG A 46 19.81 1.74 -1.29
N GLN A 47 19.20 1.35 -0.17
CA GLN A 47 19.88 0.65 0.92
C GLN A 47 20.04 -0.86 0.67
N GLY A 48 19.55 -1.38 -0.46
CA GLY A 48 19.58 -2.81 -0.78
C GLY A 48 18.55 -3.65 -0.03
N ASN A 49 17.58 -3.02 0.64
CA ASN A 49 16.51 -3.72 1.35
C ASN A 49 15.29 -3.87 0.45
N ALA A 50 15.34 -4.88 -0.44
CA ALA A 50 14.28 -5.13 -1.41
C ALA A 50 12.93 -5.43 -0.76
N VAL A 51 12.89 -6.24 0.31
CA VAL A 51 11.64 -6.61 0.98
C VAL A 51 10.91 -5.38 1.51
N ARG A 52 11.63 -4.48 2.19
CA ARG A 52 11.03 -3.23 2.68
C ARG A 52 10.65 -2.28 1.55
N ALA A 53 11.45 -2.22 0.48
CA ALA A 53 11.12 -1.42 -0.69
C ALA A 53 9.77 -1.87 -1.31
N TRP A 54 9.56 -3.17 -1.43
CA TRP A 54 8.32 -3.75 -1.94
C TRP A 54 7.12 -3.51 -1.02
N ALA A 55 7.29 -3.66 0.30
CA ALA A 55 6.23 -3.37 1.28
C ALA A 55 5.74 -1.91 1.14
N TRP A 56 6.67 -0.95 1.12
CA TRP A 56 6.32 0.47 0.94
C TRP A 56 5.70 0.78 -0.42
N ALA A 57 6.11 0.09 -1.50
CA ALA A 57 5.46 0.20 -2.80
C ALA A 57 4.00 -0.31 -2.76
N GLY A 58 3.75 -1.40 -2.01
CA GLY A 58 2.40 -1.89 -1.73
C GLY A 58 1.53 -0.86 -1.02
N VAL A 59 2.06 -0.23 0.03
CA VAL A 59 1.39 0.86 0.76
C VAL A 59 1.08 2.05 -0.16
N ALA A 60 2.04 2.49 -0.98
CA ALA A 60 1.82 3.57 -1.94
C ALA A 60 0.67 3.27 -2.91
N ASN A 61 0.61 2.04 -3.43
CA ASN A 61 -0.47 1.60 -4.31
C ASN A 61 -1.83 1.57 -3.59
N LEU A 62 -1.86 1.09 -2.34
CA LEU A 62 -3.08 1.08 -1.53
C LEU A 62 -3.64 2.49 -1.29
N VAL A 63 -2.78 3.44 -0.92
CA VAL A 63 -3.18 4.84 -0.71
C VAL A 63 -3.71 5.47 -1.99
N ARG A 64 -3.05 5.23 -3.15
CA ARG A 64 -3.55 5.73 -4.43
C ARG A 64 -4.90 5.13 -4.79
N ARG A 65 -5.11 3.84 -4.53
CA ARG A 65 -6.40 3.18 -4.76
C ARG A 65 -7.50 3.86 -3.94
N ARG A 66 -7.29 4.02 -2.62
CA ARG A 66 -8.23 4.73 -1.74
C ARG A 66 -8.48 6.18 -2.18
N ALA A 67 -7.46 6.87 -2.67
CA ALA A 67 -7.61 8.22 -3.19
C ALA A 67 -8.47 8.28 -4.47
N ARG A 68 -8.34 7.31 -5.37
CA ARG A 68 -9.19 7.16 -6.57
C ARG A 68 -10.64 6.83 -6.20
N GLU A 69 -10.82 5.92 -5.25
CA GLU A 69 -12.14 5.57 -4.71
C GLU A 69 -12.84 6.80 -4.11
N ARG A 70 -12.13 7.62 -3.30
CA ARG A 70 -12.67 8.86 -2.72
C ARG A 70 -13.02 9.93 -3.74
N THR A 71 -12.26 10.04 -4.83
CA THR A 71 -12.49 11.04 -5.88
C THR A 71 -13.46 10.58 -6.96
N GLY A 72 -13.97 9.34 -6.87
CA GLY A 72 -14.93 8.77 -7.81
C GLY A 72 -14.36 8.49 -9.21
N GLN A 73 -13.03 8.50 -9.37
CA GLN A 73 -12.38 8.31 -10.66
C GLN A 73 -12.58 6.90 -11.24
N ASP A 74 -12.88 5.90 -10.42
CA ASP A 74 -13.15 4.53 -10.89
C ASP A 74 -14.57 4.34 -11.48
N ILE A 75 -15.52 5.20 -11.11
CA ILE A 75 -16.92 5.08 -11.57
C ILE A 75 -17.12 5.75 -12.94
N GLN A 76 -16.30 6.74 -13.29
CA GLN A 76 -16.43 7.44 -14.58
C GLN A 76 -15.79 6.70 -15.76
N THR A 77 -14.73 5.92 -15.56
CA THR A 77 -14.10 5.14 -16.64
C THR A 77 -14.99 4.00 -17.13
N THR A 78 -15.73 3.33 -16.24
CA THR A 78 -16.66 2.26 -16.63
C THR A 78 -17.89 2.80 -17.36
N ALA A 79 -18.40 3.98 -17.00
CA ALA A 79 -19.50 4.63 -17.70
C ALA A 79 -19.10 5.11 -19.12
N LEU A 80 -17.87 5.58 -19.31
CA LEU A 80 -17.35 6.04 -20.61
C LEU A 80 -17.06 4.90 -21.60
N LEU A 81 -16.73 3.70 -21.12
CA LEU A 81 -16.50 2.53 -21.99
C LEU A 81 -17.79 1.77 -22.36
N ALA A 82 -18.93 2.15 -21.77
CA ALA A 82 -20.24 1.55 -22.00
C ALA A 82 -21.17 2.38 -22.90
N SER A 83 -20.69 3.51 -23.46
CA SER A 83 -21.40 4.40 -24.40
C SER A 83 -20.82 4.30 -25.80
#